data_AF-K1ZLQ9-F1
#
_entry.id   AF-K1ZLQ9-F1
#
_cell.length_a   1.000
_cell.length_b   1.000
_cell.length_c   1.000
_cell.angle_alpha   90.00
_cell.angle_beta   90.00
_cell.angle_gamma   90.00
#
_symmetry.space_group_name_H-M   'P 1'
#
loop_
_entity.id
_entity.type
_entity.pdbx_description
1 polymer ?
#
loop_
_entity_poly.entity_id
_entity_poly.type
_entity_poly.pdbx_seq_one_letter_code
_entity_poly.pdbx_strand_id
1 'polypeptide(L)' 'MVVTDTIPLSSEAENCKKIRQLSISAILAETIRRVDNKRSVSSLFPE' A
#
# COMPACT_ATOMS: atom_id res chain seq x y z
N MET A 1 9.70 -12.57 -4.95
CA MET A 1 8.93 -12.28 -3.71
C MET A 1 8.41 -10.85 -3.83
N VAL A 2 7.13 -10.62 -3.56
CA VAL A 2 6.50 -9.30 -3.70
C VAL A 2 5.89 -8.92 -2.36
N VAL A 3 6.17 -7.70 -1.89
CA VAL A 3 5.70 -7.17 -0.60
C VAL A 3 5.24 -5.72 -0.76
N THR A 4 4.46 -5.20 0.20
CA THR A 4 4.06 -3.80 0.23
C THR A 4 5.04 -2.94 1.03
N ASP A 5 4.94 -1.62 0.91
CA ASP A 5 5.71 -0.62 1.67
C ASP A 5 5.10 -0.26 3.03
N THR A 6 4.24 -1.13 3.58
CA THR A 6 3.63 -0.96 4.91
C THR A 6 4.64 -1.06 6.06
N ILE A 7 5.73 -1.79 5.84
CA ILE A 7 6.85 -1.91 6.78
C ILE A 7 8.12 -1.59 5.99
N PRO A 8 8.98 -0.68 6.48
CA PRO A 8 10.26 -0.41 5.85
C PRO A 8 11.11 -1.68 5.76
N LEU A 9 11.80 -1.88 4.63
CA LEU A 9 12.73 -2.97 4.48
C LEU A 9 13.99 -2.72 5.32
N SER A 10 14.63 -3.78 5.79
CA SER A 10 15.99 -3.68 6.32
C SER A 10 16.97 -3.43 5.18
N SER A 11 18.15 -2.89 5.50
CA SER A 11 19.19 -2.64 4.49
C SER A 11 19.60 -3.90 3.73
N GLU A 12 19.58 -5.09 4.33
CA GLU A 12 19.86 -6.33 3.59
C GLU A 12 18.74 -6.66 2.59
N ALA A 13 17.48 -6.41 2.97
CA ALA A 13 16.33 -6.70 2.13
C ALA A 13 16.21 -5.73 0.95
N GLU A 14 16.55 -4.45 1.13
CA GLU A 14 16.61 -3.46 0.04
C GLU A 14 17.63 -3.86 -1.04
N ASN A 15 18.74 -4.50 -0.64
CA ASN A 15 19.78 -4.97 -1.56
C ASN A 15 19.45 -6.31 -2.24
N CYS A 16 18.34 -6.97 -1.87
CA CYS A 16 17.95 -8.26 -2.41
C CYS A 16 17.12 -8.12 -3.69
N LYS A 17 17.72 -8.37 -4.87
CA LYS A 17 17.05 -8.29 -6.19
C LYS A 17 15.83 -9.21 -6.37
N LYS A 18 15.61 -10.18 -5.48
CA LYS A 18 14.44 -11.08 -5.51
C LYS A 18 13.20 -10.47 -4.84
N ILE A 19 13.38 -9.40 -4.05
CA ILE A 19 12.32 -8.69 -3.36
C ILE A 19 11.92 -7.49 -4.21
N ARG A 20 10.63 -7.40 -4.52
CA ARG A 20 10.03 -6.24 -5.17
C ARG A 20 9.01 -5.64 -4.22
N GLN A 21 9.25 -4.41 -3.79
CA GLN A 21 8.33 -3.67 -2.94
C GLN A 21 7.34 -2.86 -3.80
N LEU A 22 6.07 -2.85 -3.41
CA LEU A 22 5.01 -2.10 -4.07
C LEU A 22 4.44 -1.06 -3.12
N SER A 23 4.21 0.15 -3.63
CA SER A 23 3.57 1.18 -2.83
C SER A 23 2.06 1.02 -2.81
N ILE A 24 1.48 1.10 -1.61
CA ILE A 24 0.02 1.17 -1.41
C ILE A 24 -0.46 2.55 -0.96
N SER A 25 0.44 3.54 -0.96
CA SER A 25 0.17 4.93 -0.53
C SER A 25 -1.05 5.55 -1.23
N ALA A 26 -1.24 5.31 -2.53
CA ALA A 26 -2.38 5.82 -3.29
C ALA A 26 -3.73 5.32 -2.75
N ILE A 27 -3.82 4.03 -2.40
CA ILE A 27 -5.05 3.41 -1.87
C ILE A 27 -5.31 3.93 -0.45
N LEU A 28 -4.26 4.07 0.37
CA LEU A 28 -4.34 4.66 1.70
C LEU A 28 -4.82 6.12 1.66
N ALA A 29 -4.25 6.94 0.78
CA ALA A 29 -4.64 8.34 0.62
C ALA A 29 -6.12 8.48 0.22
N GLU A 30 -6.58 7.67 -0.74
CA GLU A 30 -7.98 7.67 -1.17
C GLU A 30 -8.91 7.15 -0.07
N THR A 31 -8.46 6.19 0.74
CA THR A 31 -9.22 5.71 1.91
C THR A 31 -9.43 6.84 2.91
N ILE A 32 -8.37 7.58 3.26
CA ILE A 32 -8.45 8.75 4.16
C ILE A 32 -9.43 9.79 3.59
N ARG A 33 -9.30 10.12 2.29
CA ARG A 33 -10.19 11.08 1.62
C ARG A 33 -11.66 10.64 1.68
N ARG A 34 -11.95 9.35 1.55
CA ARG A 34 -13.32 8.82 1.60
C ARG A 34 -13.90 8.83 2.99
N VAL A 35 -13.10 8.53 4.01
CA VAL A 35 -13.51 8.65 5.42
C VAL A 35 -13.93 10.08 5.73
N ASP A 36 -13.10 11.06 5.35
CA ASP A 36 -13.40 12.48 5.51
C ASP A 36 -14.69 12.91 4.79
N ASN A 37 -14.87 12.44 3.54
CA ASN A 37 -16.06 12.73 2.75
C ASN A 37 -17.28 11.84 3.06
N LYS A 38 -17.23 11.00 4.10
CA LYS A 38 -18.30 10.04 4.47
C LYS A 38 -18.74 9.13 3.30
N ARG A 39 -17.80 8.79 2.42
CA ARG A 39 -18.00 7.89 1.28
C ARG A 39 -17.59 6.46 1.63
N SER A 40 -18.23 5.47 1.03
CA SER A 40 -17.90 4.06 1.26
C SER A 40 -16.46 3.73 0.84
N VAL A 41 -15.71 3.13 1.76
CA VAL A 41 -14.36 2.59 1.52
C VAL A 41 -14.42 1.28 0.72
N SER A 42 -15.48 0.49 0.87
CA SER A 42 -15.64 -0.82 0.22
C SER A 42 -15.58 -0.73 -1.31
N SER A 43 -16.00 0.41 -1.88
CA SER A 43 -15.93 0.64 -3.33
C SER A 43 -14.52 0.94 -3.87
N LEU A 44 -13.47 0.88 -3.03
CA LEU A 44 -12.08 0.85 -3.49
C LEU A 44 -11.60 -0.55 -3.90
N PHE A 45 -12.35 -1.59 -3.51
CA PHE A 45 -11.99 -2.98 -3.76
C PHE A 45 -13.11 -3.60 -4.62
N PRO A 46 -13.09 -3.40 -5.95
CA PRO A 46 -13.95 -4.16 -6.85
C PRO A 46 -13.54 -5.64 -6.81
N GLU A 47 -14.52 -6.53 -6.70
CA GLU A 47 -14.32 -7.99 -6.77
C GLU A 47 -13.74 -8.46 -8.10
#